data_AF-A0A5D3J2B5-F1
#
_entry.id   AF-A0A5D3J2B5-F1
#
_cell.length_a   1.000
_cell.length_b   1.000
_cell.length_c   1.000
_cell.angle_alpha   90.00
_cell.angle_beta   90.00
_cell.angle_gamma   90.00
#
_symmetry.space_group_name_H-M   'P 1'
#
loop_
_entity.id
_entity.type
_entity.pdbx_description
1 polymer ?
#
loop_
_entity_poly.entity_id
_entity_poly.type
_entity_poly.pdbx_seq_one_letter_code
_entity_poly.pdbx_strand_id
1 'polypeptide(L)'
;MNNLTPVPRTPSNALISPVLQDVSTDEQLLGEWLKDLFNAGMGISQNTLSQYSLEGRRLLWFANAVERRFQAWDKPTANAYLTFLASPPEHAIGDSRTKNSGAWRPFRKPPSAASVKQSAIIARSFFNWLVDQQAIRVNPLPRP
;
A
#
# COMPACT_ATOMS: atom_id res chain seq x y z
N MET A 1 2.94 40.47 -19.67
CA MET A 1 2.92 39.06 -20.14
C MET A 1 3.61 38.20 -19.09
N ASN A 2 2.83 37.47 -18.27
CA ASN A 2 3.38 36.57 -17.27
C ASN A 2 3.49 35.18 -17.89
N ASN A 3 4.72 34.78 -18.24
CA ASN A 3 5.03 33.42 -18.65
C ASN A 3 4.95 32.51 -17.42
N LEU A 4 3.79 31.87 -17.24
CA LEU A 4 3.68 30.70 -16.38
C LEU A 4 4.47 29.58 -17.07
N THR A 5 5.68 29.30 -16.59
CA THR A 5 6.38 28.06 -16.91
C THR A 5 5.46 26.90 -16.56
N PRO A 6 5.17 25.96 -17.50
CA PRO A 6 4.41 24.77 -17.16
C PRO A 6 5.22 23.99 -16.12
N VAL A 7 4.67 23.80 -14.93
CA VAL A 7 5.24 22.86 -13.96
C VAL A 7 5.28 21.50 -14.66
N PRO A 8 6.44 20.82 -14.72
CA PRO A 8 6.52 19.51 -15.35
C PRO A 8 5.56 18.59 -14.60
N ARG A 9 4.49 18.16 -15.30
CA ARG A 9 3.59 17.13 -14.78
C ARG A 9 4.41 15.85 -14.72
N THR A 10 4.85 15.44 -13.53
CA THR A 10 5.41 14.11 -13.33
C THR A 10 4.41 13.11 -13.93
N PRO A 11 4.83 12.25 -14.87
CA PRO A 11 3.92 11.29 -15.45
C PRO A 11 3.37 10.42 -14.32
N SER A 12 2.04 10.38 -14.22
CA SER A 12 1.35 9.56 -13.22
C SER A 12 1.83 8.11 -13.35
N ASN A 13 1.98 7.40 -12.24
CA ASN A 13 2.26 5.96 -12.28
C ASN A 13 1.00 5.17 -12.70
N ALA A 14 -0.20 5.74 -12.55
CA ALA A 14 -1.48 5.08 -12.74
C ALA A 14 -1.79 4.75 -14.21
N LEU A 15 -2.29 3.53 -14.45
CA LEU A 15 -2.78 3.05 -15.74
C LEU A 15 -4.26 2.71 -15.66
N ILE A 16 -4.92 2.65 -16.82
CA ILE A 16 -6.26 2.08 -16.95
C ILE A 16 -6.05 0.56 -17.09
N SER A 17 -6.33 -0.17 -16.01
CA SER A 17 -6.22 -1.63 -16.03
C SER A 17 -7.29 -2.24 -16.94
N PRO A 18 -6.93 -3.20 -17.81
CA PRO A 18 -7.90 -3.89 -18.64
C PRO A 18 -8.78 -4.87 -17.84
N VAL A 19 -8.36 -5.27 -16.63
CA VAL A 19 -8.99 -6.34 -15.84
C VAL A 19 -9.57 -5.86 -14.50
N LEU A 20 -9.19 -4.67 -14.03
CA LEU A 20 -9.73 -4.04 -12.82
C LEU A 20 -10.66 -2.85 -13.15
N GLN A 21 -11.52 -3.00 -14.15
CA GLN A 21 -12.34 -1.88 -14.68
C GLN A 21 -13.36 -1.33 -13.67
N ASP A 22 -13.92 -2.19 -12.82
CA ASP A 22 -14.90 -1.81 -11.79
C ASP A 22 -14.26 -1.42 -10.44
N VAL A 23 -12.92 -1.38 -10.38
CA VAL A 23 -12.17 -1.04 -9.17
C VAL A 23 -11.82 0.43 -9.18
N SER A 24 -12.44 1.18 -8.27
CA SER A 24 -12.34 2.64 -8.18
C SER A 24 -11.72 3.13 -6.88
N THR A 25 -11.51 2.27 -5.87
CA THR A 25 -10.90 2.65 -4.58
C THR A 25 -9.69 1.78 -4.22
N ASP A 26 -8.84 2.33 -3.34
CA ASP A 26 -7.66 1.63 -2.86
C ASP A 26 -8.03 0.41 -1.97
N GLU A 27 -9.15 0.49 -1.26
CA GLU A 27 -9.73 -0.63 -0.53
C GLU A 27 -10.15 -1.77 -1.45
N GLN A 28 -10.78 -1.44 -2.58
CA GLN A 28 -11.16 -2.42 -3.60
C GLN A 28 -9.92 -3.07 -4.23
N LEU A 29 -8.86 -2.30 -4.54
CA LEU A 29 -7.60 -2.85 -5.04
C LEU A 29 -7.00 -3.89 -4.09
N LEU A 30 -6.97 -3.59 -2.79
CA LEU A 30 -6.50 -4.55 -1.79
C LEU A 30 -7.43 -5.76 -1.67
N GLY A 31 -8.73 -5.56 -1.80
CA GLY A 31 -9.73 -6.63 -1.81
C GLY A 31 -9.48 -7.63 -2.95
N GLU A 32 -9.32 -7.13 -4.17
CA GLU A 32 -9.01 -7.97 -5.33
C GLU A 32 -7.65 -8.66 -5.21
N TRP A 33 -6.61 -7.95 -4.75
CA TRP A 33 -5.31 -8.56 -4.49
C TRP A 33 -5.37 -9.71 -3.49
N LEU A 34 -6.12 -9.54 -2.38
CA LEU A 34 -6.29 -10.58 -1.38
C LEU A 34 -7.11 -11.77 -1.90
N LYS A 35 -8.12 -11.52 -2.74
CA LYS A 35 -8.88 -12.57 -3.43
C LYS A 35 -7.97 -13.36 -4.38
N ASP A 36 -7.19 -12.68 -5.20
CA ASP A 36 -6.24 -13.30 -6.13
C ASP A 36 -5.19 -14.11 -5.38
N LEU A 37 -4.62 -13.58 -4.30
CA LEU A 37 -3.70 -14.34 -3.45
C LEU A 37 -4.34 -15.63 -2.91
N PHE A 38 -5.58 -15.55 -2.42
CA PHE A 38 -6.31 -16.71 -1.92
C PHE A 38 -6.63 -17.72 -3.02
N ASN A 39 -7.05 -17.25 -4.20
CA ASN A 39 -7.47 -18.06 -5.34
C ASN A 39 -6.31 -18.64 -6.14
N ALA A 40 -5.14 -18.00 -6.16
CA ALA A 40 -3.93 -18.49 -6.83
C ALA A 40 -3.42 -19.84 -6.26
N GLY A 41 -3.97 -20.28 -5.11
CA GLY A 41 -4.13 -21.69 -4.78
C GLY A 41 -2.84 -22.50 -4.57
N MET A 42 -2.36 -22.58 -3.32
CA MET A 42 -1.67 -23.74 -2.72
C MET A 42 -1.46 -23.53 -1.20
N GLY A 43 -2.54 -23.37 -0.44
CA GLY A 43 -2.50 -23.54 1.02
C GLY A 43 -1.89 -22.39 1.85
N ILE A 44 -1.96 -21.13 1.39
CA ILE A 44 -1.68 -20.02 2.31
C ILE A 44 -2.68 -20.04 3.46
N SER A 45 -2.16 -20.23 4.67
CA SER A 45 -2.97 -20.34 5.88
C SER A 45 -3.84 -19.09 6.10
N GLN A 46 -4.94 -19.25 6.82
CA GLN A 46 -5.77 -18.11 7.25
C GLN A 46 -4.96 -17.09 8.06
N ASN A 47 -3.91 -17.53 8.78
CA ASN A 47 -3.00 -16.63 9.49
C ASN A 47 -2.20 -15.78 8.49
N THR A 48 -1.62 -16.40 7.45
CA THR A 48 -0.90 -15.68 6.38
C THR A 48 -1.80 -14.64 5.72
N LEU A 49 -3.02 -15.01 5.33
CA LEU A 49 -3.98 -14.07 4.74
C LEU A 49 -4.35 -12.94 5.71
N SER A 50 -4.51 -13.25 7.00
CA SER A 50 -4.78 -12.26 8.04
C SER A 50 -3.64 -11.25 8.23
N GLN A 51 -2.39 -11.69 8.07
CA GLN A 51 -1.23 -10.81 8.06
C GLN A 51 -1.22 -9.93 6.81
N TYR A 52 -1.43 -10.48 5.62
CA TYR A 52 -1.50 -9.69 4.39
C TYR A 52 -2.61 -8.63 4.45
N SER A 53 -3.78 -8.99 5.00
CA SER A 53 -4.87 -8.05 5.25
C SER A 53 -4.49 -6.95 6.26
N LEU A 54 -3.71 -7.27 7.29
CA LEU A 54 -3.20 -6.28 8.24
C LEU A 54 -2.23 -5.30 7.56
N GLU A 55 -1.31 -5.81 6.75
CA GLU A 55 -0.35 -5.00 6.00
C GLU A 55 -1.03 -4.12 4.95
N GLY A 56 -2.06 -4.63 4.26
CA GLY A 56 -2.89 -3.83 3.36
C GLY A 56 -3.59 -2.67 4.07
N ARG A 57 -4.13 -2.88 5.28
CA ARG A 57 -4.72 -1.79 6.07
C ARG A 57 -3.69 -0.75 6.50
N ARG A 58 -2.45 -1.17 6.78
CA ARG A 58 -1.35 -0.24 7.08
C ARG A 58 -1.01 0.63 5.87
N LEU A 59 -0.99 0.04 4.67
CA LEU A 59 -0.86 0.78 3.42
C LEU A 59 -1.99 1.81 3.24
N LEU A 60 -3.25 1.41 3.42
CA LEU A 60 -4.41 2.31 3.31
C LEU A 60 -4.32 3.48 4.28
N TRP A 61 -3.97 3.20 5.53
CA TRP A 61 -3.84 4.23 6.55
C TRP A 61 -2.80 5.27 6.14
N PHE A 62 -1.65 4.82 5.64
CA PHE A 62 -0.60 5.72 5.15
C PHE A 62 -1.07 6.49 3.90
N ALA A 63 -1.65 5.82 2.90
CA ALA A 63 -2.18 6.45 1.69
C ALA A 63 -3.18 7.55 1.99
N ASN A 64 -4.08 7.32 2.95
CA ASN A 64 -5.04 8.31 3.43
C ASN A 64 -4.34 9.47 4.14
N ALA A 65 -3.35 9.21 4.99
CA ALA A 65 -2.60 10.25 5.70
C ALA A 65 -1.80 11.18 4.75
N VAL A 66 -1.36 10.67 3.60
CA VAL A 66 -0.66 11.48 2.58
C VAL A 66 -1.58 11.96 1.44
N GLU A 67 -2.86 11.61 1.48
CA GLU A 67 -3.86 11.90 0.43
C GLU A 67 -3.40 11.45 -0.97
N ARG A 68 -2.75 10.28 -1.05
CA ARG A 68 -2.26 9.70 -2.31
C ARG A 68 -2.73 8.27 -2.50
N ARG A 69 -3.46 8.10 -3.60
CA ARG A 69 -3.88 6.79 -4.12
C ARG A 69 -2.69 5.91 -4.44
N PHE A 70 -2.78 4.61 -4.18
CA PHE A 70 -1.72 3.64 -4.49
C PHE A 70 -1.23 3.75 -5.94
N GLN A 71 -2.15 3.90 -6.89
CA GLN A 71 -1.79 3.99 -8.30
C GLN A 71 -0.99 5.24 -8.66
N ALA A 72 -1.05 6.29 -7.84
CA ALA A 72 -0.30 7.53 -8.04
C ALA A 72 1.06 7.53 -7.31
N TRP A 73 1.39 6.48 -6.55
CA TRP A 73 2.64 6.46 -5.79
C TRP A 73 3.85 6.47 -6.71
N ASP A 74 4.78 7.35 -6.34
CA ASP A 74 6.11 7.48 -6.91
C ASP A 74 7.18 7.05 -5.90
N LYS A 75 8.46 7.15 -6.30
CA LYS A 75 9.58 6.77 -5.44
C LYS A 75 9.65 7.57 -4.13
N PRO A 76 9.46 8.91 -4.12
CA PRO A 76 9.35 9.67 -2.87
C PRO A 76 8.26 9.17 -1.93
N THR A 77 7.04 8.93 -2.42
CA THR A 77 5.93 8.44 -1.60
C THR A 77 6.22 7.05 -1.04
N ALA A 78 6.77 6.16 -1.87
CA ALA A 78 7.16 4.82 -1.44
C ALA A 78 8.29 4.83 -0.39
N ASN A 79 9.28 5.71 -0.54
CA ASN A 79 10.33 5.89 0.48
C ASN A 79 9.75 6.41 1.80
N ALA A 80 8.82 7.37 1.75
CA ALA A 80 8.14 7.87 2.93
C ALA A 80 7.35 6.77 3.65
N TYR A 81 6.72 5.85 2.91
CA TYR A 81 6.09 4.67 3.50
C TYR A 81 7.10 3.77 4.22
N LEU A 82 8.28 3.53 3.63
CA LEU A 82 9.33 2.74 4.28
C LEU A 82 9.86 3.41 5.57
N THR A 83 10.03 4.73 5.55
CA THR A 83 10.37 5.50 6.76
C THR A 83 9.29 5.39 7.82
N PHE A 84 8.02 5.49 7.42
CA PHE A 84 6.87 5.28 8.31
C PHE A 84 6.85 3.88 8.93
N LEU A 85 7.20 2.83 8.17
CA LEU A 85 7.33 1.50 8.73
C LEU A 85 8.46 1.44 9.78
N ALA A 86 9.62 2.01 9.49
CA ALA A 86 10.79 1.95 10.35
C ALA A 86 10.65 2.80 11.63
N SER A 87 10.01 3.96 11.51
CA SER A 87 9.83 4.92 12.59
C SER A 87 8.43 5.54 12.49
N PRO A 88 7.40 4.82 12.93
CA PRO A 88 6.04 5.33 12.87
C PRO A 88 5.86 6.50 13.85
N PRO A 89 5.14 7.56 13.46
CA PRO A 89 4.81 8.66 14.37
C PRO A 89 3.89 8.15 15.49
N GLU A 90 3.90 8.83 16.64
CA GLU A 90 3.14 8.40 17.82
C GLU A 90 1.65 8.16 17.54
N HIS A 91 1.03 9.02 16.74
CA HIS A 91 -0.39 8.91 16.40
C HIS A 91 -0.72 7.70 15.51
N ALA A 92 0.27 6.98 14.97
CA ALA A 92 0.11 5.71 14.25
C ALA A 92 0.27 4.48 15.17
N ILE A 93 0.53 4.71 16.46
CA ILE A 93 0.68 3.67 17.49
C ILE A 93 -0.55 3.73 18.42
N GLY A 94 -1.18 2.59 18.69
CA GLY A 94 -2.31 2.52 19.63
C GLY A 94 -2.87 1.11 19.86
N ASP A 95 -3.68 0.98 20.91
CA ASP A 95 -4.15 -0.31 21.44
C ASP A 95 -5.35 -0.92 20.71
N SER A 96 -5.85 -0.28 19.67
CA SER A 96 -7.04 -0.74 18.95
C SER A 96 -6.79 -2.09 18.27
N ARG A 97 -7.38 -3.14 18.83
CA ARG A 97 -7.35 -4.50 18.27
C ARG A 97 -8.35 -4.65 17.11
N THR A 98 -9.39 -3.82 17.08
CA THR A 98 -10.50 -3.94 16.15
C THR A 98 -10.20 -3.17 14.87
N LYS A 99 -9.91 -3.91 13.80
CA LYS A 99 -9.53 -3.35 12.48
C LYS A 99 -10.57 -2.42 11.85
N ASN A 100 -11.84 -2.50 12.28
CA ASN A 100 -12.96 -1.70 11.75
C ASN A 100 -13.32 -0.50 12.63
N SER A 101 -12.58 -0.25 13.71
CA SER A 101 -12.79 0.94 14.54
C SER A 101 -12.14 2.16 13.88
N GLY A 102 -12.78 3.33 13.91
CA GLY A 102 -12.15 4.59 13.51
C GLY A 102 -10.93 4.97 14.37
N ALA A 103 -10.83 4.40 15.57
CA ALA A 103 -9.66 4.52 16.44
C ALA A 103 -8.56 3.51 16.09
N TRP A 104 -8.70 2.70 15.03
CA TRP A 104 -7.66 1.75 14.62
C TRP A 104 -6.35 2.47 14.28
N ARG A 105 -5.24 1.86 14.70
CA ARG A 105 -3.89 2.34 14.45
C ARG A 105 -3.02 1.25 13.84
N PRO A 106 -2.12 1.58 12.89
CA PRO A 106 -1.33 0.58 12.17
C PRO A 106 -0.38 -0.26 13.03
N PHE A 107 0.04 0.28 14.17
CA PHE A 107 0.98 -0.38 15.07
C PHE A 107 0.44 -0.37 16.50
N ARG A 108 0.74 -1.44 17.26
CA ARG A 108 0.50 -1.46 18.72
C ARG A 108 1.68 -0.93 19.52
N LYS A 109 2.87 -1.04 18.93
CA LYS A 109 4.15 -0.59 19.46
C LYS A 109 5.11 -0.36 18.29
N PRO A 110 6.24 0.34 18.49
CA PRO A 110 7.28 0.43 17.47
C PRO A 110 7.66 -0.97 16.94
N PRO A 111 7.65 -1.21 15.62
CA PRO A 111 7.94 -2.51 15.05
C PRO A 111 9.43 -2.87 15.18
N SER A 112 9.74 -4.17 15.26
CA SER A 112 11.12 -4.64 15.16
C SER A 112 11.62 -4.54 13.72
N ALA A 113 12.94 -4.50 13.53
CA ALA A 113 13.56 -4.47 12.19
C ALA A 113 13.08 -5.64 11.29
N ALA A 114 12.90 -6.83 11.86
CA ALA A 114 12.37 -7.99 11.13
C ALA A 114 10.91 -7.76 10.68
N SER A 115 10.07 -7.18 11.55
CA SER A 115 8.69 -6.83 11.19
C SER A 115 8.64 -5.76 10.11
N VAL A 116 9.48 -4.73 10.19
CA VAL A 116 9.60 -3.69 9.16
C VAL A 116 9.94 -4.30 7.81
N LYS A 117 10.95 -5.18 7.77
CA LYS A 117 11.35 -5.88 6.55
C LYS A 117 10.21 -6.72 5.98
N GLN A 118 9.52 -7.49 6.82
CA GLN A 118 8.40 -8.32 6.38
C GLN A 118 7.24 -7.48 5.82
N SER A 119 6.90 -6.38 6.49
CA SER A 119 5.89 -5.41 6.04
C SER A 119 6.25 -4.81 4.68
N ALA A 120 7.51 -4.42 4.48
CA ALA A 120 7.98 -3.90 3.20
C ALA A 120 7.90 -4.95 2.08
N ILE A 121 8.23 -6.21 2.36
CA ILE A 121 8.11 -7.33 1.40
C ILE A 121 6.65 -7.54 0.98
N ILE A 122 5.72 -7.55 1.94
CA ILE A 122 4.28 -7.73 1.66
C ILE A 122 3.71 -6.52 0.89
N ALA A 123 4.10 -5.29 1.26
CA ALA A 123 3.71 -4.12 0.49
C ALA A 123 4.24 -4.19 -0.96
N ARG A 124 5.48 -4.63 -1.12
CA ARG A 124 6.09 -4.80 -2.45
C ARG A 124 5.35 -5.84 -3.29
N SER A 125 4.86 -6.93 -2.70
CA SER A 125 4.10 -7.94 -3.44
C SER A 125 2.74 -7.40 -3.90
N PHE A 126 2.08 -6.54 -3.12
CA PHE A 126 0.89 -5.81 -3.58
C PHE A 126 1.19 -4.91 -4.78
N PHE A 127 2.24 -4.08 -4.71
CA PHE A 127 2.60 -3.21 -5.83
C PHE A 127 3.09 -3.98 -7.07
N ASN A 128 3.70 -5.15 -6.90
CA ASN A 128 3.98 -6.05 -8.03
C ASN A 128 2.67 -6.52 -8.68
N TRP A 129 1.71 -6.98 -7.88
CA TRP A 129 0.41 -7.38 -8.39
C TRP A 129 -0.28 -6.24 -9.15
N LEU A 130 -0.21 -4.99 -8.68
CA LEU A 130 -0.72 -3.83 -9.43
C LEU A 130 -0.03 -3.64 -10.79
N VAL A 131 1.27 -3.95 -10.92
CA VAL A 131 1.97 -3.95 -12.21
C VAL A 131 1.44 -5.09 -13.09
N ASP A 132 1.29 -6.28 -12.53
CA ASP A 132 0.80 -7.46 -13.25
C ASP A 132 -0.62 -7.27 -13.79
N GLN A 133 -1.49 -6.59 -13.02
CA GLN A 133 -2.84 -6.18 -13.45
C GLN A 133 -2.84 -4.96 -14.38
N GLN A 134 -1.68 -4.42 -14.74
CA GLN A 134 -1.53 -3.19 -15.53
C GLN A 134 -2.29 -2.00 -14.92
N ALA A 135 -2.38 -1.94 -13.60
CA ALA A 135 -2.98 -0.82 -12.85
C ALA A 135 -1.97 0.31 -12.58
N ILE A 136 -0.67 -0.01 -12.60
CA ILE A 136 0.43 0.94 -12.52
C ILE A 136 1.55 0.56 -13.50
N ARG A 137 2.36 1.54 -13.91
CA ARG A 137 3.49 1.30 -14.84
C ARG A 137 4.62 0.54 -14.18
N VAL A 138 4.99 0.94 -12.97
CA VAL A 138 6.15 0.42 -12.26
C VAL A 138 5.86 0.29 -10.77
N ASN A 139 6.45 -0.73 -10.15
CA ASN A 139 6.44 -0.83 -8.69
C ASN A 139 7.31 0.29 -8.10
N PRO A 140 6.75 1.21 -7.28
CA PRO A 140 7.49 2.34 -6.76
C PRO A 140 8.42 1.96 -5.58
N LEU A 141 8.24 0.79 -4.98
CA LEU A 141 9.09 0.32 -3.89
C LEU A 141 10.44 -0.21 -4.42
N PRO A 142 11.57 0.16 -3.79
CA PRO A 142 12.88 -0.35 -4.16
C PRO A 142 12.93 -1.88 -4.01
N ARG A 143 13.88 -2.52 -4.70
CA ARG A 143 14.20 -3.92 -4.39
C ARG A 143 14.85 -3.97 -2.99
N PRO A 144 14.53 -5.00 -2.19
CA PRO A 144 15.15 -5.21 -0.88
C PRO A 144 16.65 -5.50 -0.98
#